data_AF-A0A938GXM3-F1
#
_entry.id   AF-A0A938GXM3-F1
#
_cell.length_a   1.000
_cell.length_b   1.000
_cell.length_c   1.000
_cell.angle_alpha   90.00
_cell.angle_beta   90.00
_cell.angle_gamma   90.00
#
_symmetry.space_group_name_H-M   'P 1'
#
loop_
_entity.id
_entity.type
_entity.pdbx_description
1 polymer ?
#
loop_
_entity_poly.entity_id
_entity_poly.type
_entity_poly.pdbx_seq_one_letter_code
_entity_poly.pdbx_strand_id
1 'polypeptide(L)' 'KITEGDRVRVQITVIDRASVAIPEDLLTSLRAAGAEERFRALPPGRRNYTIRWIDEAAKPATRAKRIQATVDAAREDRGK' A
#
# COMPACT_ATOMS: atom_id res chain seq x y z
N LYS A 1 25.10 -9.88 31.06
CA LYS A 1 23.80 -10.50 31.47
C LYS A 1 22.89 -9.35 31.85
N ILE A 2 21.69 -9.27 31.26
CA ILE A 2 20.68 -8.28 31.64
C ILE A 2 19.90 -8.90 32.80
N THR A 3 19.65 -8.14 33.86
CA THR A 3 19.03 -8.63 35.10
C THR A 3 17.69 -7.93 35.32
N GLU A 4 16.81 -8.51 36.13
CA GLU A 4 15.54 -7.87 36.48
C GLU A 4 15.77 -6.51 37.16
N GLY A 5 15.17 -5.44 36.63
CA GLY A 5 15.34 -4.06 37.10
C GLY A 5 16.25 -3.17 36.23
N ASP A 6 16.88 -3.70 35.19
CA ASP A 6 17.78 -2.95 34.31
C ASP A 6 17.01 -1.96 33.39
N ARG A 7 17.45 -0.71 33.31
CA ARG A 7 16.85 0.32 32.45
C ARG A 7 17.42 0.21 31.04
N VAL A 8 16.64 -0.37 30.13
CA VAL A 8 16.98 -0.46 28.71
C VAL A 8 16.61 0.83 27.97
N ARG A 9 17.56 1.37 27.21
CA ARG A 9 17.31 2.44 26.24
C ARG A 9 17.04 1.81 24.88
N VAL A 10 15.79 1.90 24.42
CA VAL A 10 15.39 1.40 23.11
C VAL A 10 15.38 2.57 22.13
N GLN A 11 16.10 2.42 21.02
CA GLN A 11 16.00 3.34 19.90
C GLN A 11 15.12 2.71 18.83
N ILE A 12 13.93 3.27 18.64
CA ILE A 12 12.98 2.83 17.61
C ILE A 12 13.14 3.75 16.42
N THR A 13 13.77 3.25 15.36
CA THR A 13 13.80 3.95 14.06
C THR A 13 12.53 3.58 13.30
N VAL A 14 11.65 4.55 13.10
CA VAL A 14 10.52 4.39 12.19
C VAL A 14 11.09 4.36 10.78
N ILE A 15 11.17 3.17 10.19
CA ILE A 15 11.45 3.04 8.77
C ILE A 15 10.27 3.66 8.03
N ASP A 16 10.54 4.73 7.28
CA ASP A 16 9.55 5.33 6.40
C ASP A 16 9.15 4.28 5.36
N ARG A 17 8.04 3.59 5.61
CA ARG A 17 7.47 2.64 4.67
C ARG A 17 6.81 3.37 3.50
N ALA A 18 6.79 4.70 3.43
CA ALA A 18 5.94 5.48 2.53
C ALA A 18 6.28 5.30 1.03
N SER A 19 7.46 4.77 0.74
CA SER A 19 7.90 4.48 -0.63
C SER A 19 7.85 2.97 -0.93
N VAL A 20 6.65 2.38 -0.90
CA VAL A 20 6.46 1.08 -1.56
C VAL A 20 6.28 1.35 -3.06
N ALA A 21 7.13 0.74 -3.88
CA ALA A 21 7.02 0.84 -5.33
C ALA A 21 5.63 0.32 -5.79
N ILE A 22 4.94 1.11 -6.60
CA ILE A 22 3.64 0.72 -7.17
C ILE A 22 3.92 -0.37 -8.21
N PRO A 23 3.29 -1.56 -8.12
CA PRO A 23 3.45 -2.60 -9.14
C PRO A 23 3.01 -2.11 -10.52
N GLU A 24 3.73 -2.53 -11.55
CA GLU A 24 3.47 -2.13 -12.95
C GLU A 24 2.06 -2.51 -13.42
N ASP A 25 1.56 -3.67 -12.97
CA ASP A 25 0.22 -4.17 -13.28
C ASP A 25 -0.87 -3.24 -12.74
N LEU A 26 -0.72 -2.82 -11.47
CA LEU A 26 -1.63 -1.86 -10.84
C LEU A 26 -1.55 -0.49 -11.52
N LEU A 27 -0.33 0.00 -11.80
CA LEU A 27 -0.12 1.29 -12.46
C LEU A 27 -0.77 1.32 -13.85
N THR A 28 -0.63 0.24 -14.62
CA THR A 28 -1.23 0.11 -15.95
C THR A 28 -2.75 0.14 -15.88
N SER A 29 -3.36 -0.59 -14.93
CA SER A 29 -4.81 -0.56 -14.73
C SER A 29 -5.32 0.80 -14.25
N LEU A 30 -4.59 1.48 -13.36
CA LEU A 30 -4.92 2.83 -12.89
C LEU A 30 -4.83 3.87 -14.02
N ARG A 31 -3.83 3.75 -14.90
CA ARG A 31 -3.68 4.61 -16.09
C ARG A 31 -4.81 4.42 -17.09
N ALA A 32 -5.08 3.17 -17.45
CA ALA A 32 -6.20 2.83 -18.33
C ALA A 32 -7.54 3.35 -17.75
N ALA A 33 -7.61 3.43 -16.43
CA ALA A 33 -8.78 3.91 -15.73
C ALA A 33 -8.86 5.42 -15.48
N GLY A 34 -7.79 6.18 -15.74
CA GLY A 34 -7.68 7.61 -15.40
C GLY A 34 -7.64 7.90 -13.90
N ALA A 35 -7.29 6.91 -13.08
CA ALA A 35 -7.31 6.99 -11.61
C ALA A 35 -5.90 7.04 -10.98
N GLU A 36 -4.83 7.08 -11.79
CA GLU A 36 -3.44 7.12 -11.31
C GLU A 36 -3.20 8.28 -10.34
N GLU A 37 -3.60 9.50 -10.71
CA GLU A 37 -3.37 10.69 -9.90
C GLU A 37 -4.11 10.62 -8.56
N ARG A 38 -5.37 10.15 -8.57
CA ARG A 38 -6.17 9.93 -7.35
C ARG A 38 -5.52 8.91 -6.44
N PHE A 39 -5.04 7.80 -6.99
CA PHE A 39 -4.33 6.80 -6.22
C PHE A 39 -3.00 7.32 -5.64
N ARG A 40 -2.27 8.15 -6.38
CA ARG A 40 -1.05 8.80 -5.89
C ARG A 40 -1.34 9.84 -4.80
N ALA A 41 -2.49 10.50 -4.85
CA ALA A 41 -2.96 11.45 -3.84
C ALA A 41 -3.41 10.77 -2.52
N LEU A 42 -3.64 9.45 -2.52
CA LEU A 42 -3.97 8.73 -1.29
C LEU A 42 -2.84 8.83 -0.24
N PRO A 43 -3.19 8.87 1.05
CA PRO A 43 -2.20 8.81 2.12
C PRO A 43 -1.27 7.60 1.95
N PRO A 44 0.05 7.76 2.20
CA PRO A 44 1.03 6.71 1.96
C PRO A 44 0.69 5.40 2.69
N GLY A 45 0.11 5.47 3.90
CA GLY A 45 -0.35 4.29 4.64
C GLY A 45 -1.42 3.48 3.89
N ARG A 46 -2.40 4.14 3.27
CA ARG A 46 -3.45 3.48 2.49
C ARG A 46 -2.88 2.88 1.20
N ARG A 47 -2.01 3.63 0.50
CA ARG A 47 -1.32 3.14 -0.69
C ARG A 47 -0.49 1.88 -0.39
N ASN A 48 0.29 1.90 0.68
CA ASN A 48 1.12 0.77 1.09
C ASN A 48 0.30 -0.45 1.49
N TYR A 49 -0.79 -0.25 2.22
CA TYR A 49 -1.72 -1.32 2.57
C TYR A 49 -2.28 -1.98 1.30
N THR A 50 -2.73 -1.17 0.33
CA THR A 50 -3.26 -1.68 -0.93
C THR A 50 -2.21 -2.45 -1.73
N ILE A 51 -0.99 -1.91 -1.85
CA ILE A 51 0.10 -2.61 -2.56
C ILE A 51 0.40 -3.95 -1.90
N ARG A 52 0.56 -3.96 -0.57
CA ARG A 52 0.79 -5.20 0.19
C ARG A 52 -0.36 -6.18 0.02
N TRP A 53 -1.61 -5.72 0.07
CA TRP A 53 -2.78 -6.56 -0.14
C TRP A 53 -2.80 -7.18 -1.54
N ILE A 54 -2.37 -6.45 -2.56
CA ILE A 54 -2.23 -7.00 -3.93
C ILE A 54 -1.07 -8.00 -4.00
N ASP A 55 0.03 -7.73 -3.31
CA ASP A 55 1.22 -8.59 -3.27
C ASP A 55 0.98 -9.92 -2.55
N GLU A 56 0.22 -9.90 -1.45
CA GLU A 56 -0.20 -11.10 -0.70
C GLU A 56 -1.15 -12.02 -1.52
N ALA A 57 -1.50 -11.68 -2.76
CA ALA A 57 -2.33 -12.53 -3.61
C ALA A 57 -1.50 -13.64 -4.28
N ALA A 58 -1.53 -14.85 -3.69
CA ALA A 58 -0.82 -16.01 -4.23
C ALA A 58 -1.30 -16.47 -5.62
N LYS A 59 -2.53 -16.13 -6.01
CA LYS A 59 -3.11 -16.51 -7.31
C LYS A 59 -3.21 -15.28 -8.23
N PRO A 60 -2.81 -15.38 -9.51
CA PRO A 60 -2.89 -14.25 -10.44
C PRO A 60 -4.33 -13.77 -10.67
N ALA A 61 -5.30 -14.68 -10.67
CA ALA A 61 -6.72 -14.32 -10.76
C ALA A 61 -7.22 -13.49 -9.55
N THR A 62 -6.71 -13.78 -8.35
CA THR A 62 -7.01 -12.98 -7.15
C THR A 62 -6.33 -11.63 -7.21
N ARG A 63 -5.09 -11.57 -7.70
CA ARG A 63 -4.37 -10.32 -7.91
C ARG A 63 -5.14 -9.39 -8.84
N ALA A 64 -5.59 -9.88 -9.99
CA ALA A 64 -6.40 -9.13 -10.94
C ALA A 64 -7.68 -8.57 -10.32
N LYS A 65 -8.40 -9.37 -9.51
CA LYS A 65 -9.59 -8.90 -8.78
C LYS A 65 -9.27 -7.78 -7.78
N ARG A 66 -8.15 -7.89 -7.05
CA ARG A 66 -7.72 -6.86 -6.08
C ARG A 66 -7.29 -5.57 -6.76
N ILE A 67 -6.61 -5.66 -7.90
CA ILE A 67 -6.28 -4.50 -8.74
C ILE A 67 -7.55 -3.80 -9.21
N GLN A 68 -8.51 -4.57 -9.76
CA GLN A 68 -9.76 -3.98 -10.25
C GLN A 68 -10.55 -3.30 -9.14
N ALA A 69 -10.63 -3.91 -7.95
CA ALA A 69 -11.27 -3.30 -6.78
C ALA A 69 -10.56 -2.02 -6.32
N THR A 70 -9.23 -1.98 -6.40
CA THR A 70 -8.43 -0.79 -6.08
C THR A 70 -8.70 0.34 -7.06
N VAL A 71 -8.75 0.02 -8.35
CA VAL A 71 -9.04 0.98 -9.42
C VAL A 71 -10.44 1.55 -9.27
N ASP A 72 -11.41 0.70 -8.93
CA ASP A 72 -12.79 1.09 -8.67
C ASP A 72 -12.88 2.05 -7.47
N ALA A 73 -12.30 1.68 -6.34
CA ALA A 73 -12.22 2.54 -5.16
C ALA A 73 -11.53 3.88 -5.44
N ALA A 74 -10.44 3.88 -6.24
CA ALA A 74 -9.74 5.11 -6.64
C ALA A 74 -10.57 6.00 -7.59
N ARG A 75 -11.57 5.46 -8.28
CA ARG A 75 -12.52 6.22 -9.09
C ARG A 75 -13.69 6.75 -8.27
N GLU A 76 -14.16 5.96 -7.30
CA GLU A 76 -15.26 6.31 -6.41
C GLU A 76 -14.87 7.36 -5.37
N ASP A 77 -13.59 7.42 -4.98
CA ASP A 77 -13.02 8.47 -4.14
C ASP A 77 -12.97 9.81 -4.93
N ARG A 78 -14.14 10.36 -5.24
CA ARG A 78 -14.33 11.80 -5.42
C ARG A 78 -14.31 12.38 -4.01
N GLY A 79 -13.12 12.80 -3.57
CA GLY A 79 -12.83 13.42 -2.28
C GLY A 79 -14.06 13.81 -1.46
N LYS A 80 -14.30 13.03 -0.40
CA LYS A 80 -15.22 13.40 0.67
C LYS A 80 -14.54 14.32 1.67
#